data_AF-A0A8C9P8U7-F1
#
_entry.id   AF-A0A8C9P8U7-F1
#
_cell.length_a   1.000
_cell.length_b   1.000
_cell.length_c   1.000
_cell.angle_alpha   90.00
_cell.angle_beta   90.00
_cell.angle_gamma   90.00
#
_symmetry.space_group_name_H-M   'P 1'
#
loop_
_entity.id
_entity.type
_entity.pdbx_description
1 polymer ?
#
loop_
_entity_poly.entity_id
_entity_poly.type
_entity_poly.pdbx_seq_one_letter_code
_entity_poly.pdbx_strand_id
1 'polypeptide(L)'
;MQALGWTSSGDPGPAQLLPSILHSFESTYWNCHCLSRGLPPWTKLTRGKTTEITMFRPLTWGWKSFRPRATLLSMRSTSSVANSSLKLINKVAVVTGSTNGIGFSIARRLAQEGAHVIISSRKQQNVDQAVDTLQREGLSVAGTVCHVGKAEDQEQLVATALKHCGGVDFLVCTAGVNPFVGSTLGSNEQVWDKILSVNVKAPALLLRRLLPHMENRGSSLLICFPFRPQKLGAYNVSKTALLGLTKTLAVELAPKNIRVNCLVPGFIKTDFSRLTEVPDFEEDWKKIFGMQRVGKPEDCAGLVSFLCSPDASYITGENIVIAGFSPHL
;
A
#
# COMPACT_ATOMS: atom_id res chain seq x y z
N MET A 1 34.28 43.43 9.13
CA MET A 1 35.57 42.73 9.12
C MET A 1 35.34 41.31 8.62
N GLN A 2 35.93 41.02 7.46
CA GLN A 2 36.16 39.71 6.80
C GLN A 2 34.98 38.78 6.53
N ALA A 3 34.56 38.82 5.26
CA ALA A 3 33.89 37.77 4.51
C ALA A 3 34.93 36.79 3.94
N LEU A 4 34.58 35.50 3.91
CA LEU A 4 35.17 34.44 3.09
C LEU A 4 33.95 33.61 2.61
N GLY A 5 33.59 33.48 1.34
CA GLY A 5 34.41 33.41 0.14
C GLY A 5 34.64 31.94 -0.23
N TRP A 6 33.61 31.23 -0.73
CA TRP A 6 33.78 29.93 -1.38
C TRP A 6 33.37 30.06 -2.84
N THR A 7 34.38 30.00 -3.70
CA THR A 7 34.32 30.05 -5.15
C THR A 7 33.84 28.73 -5.74
N SER A 8 33.12 28.86 -6.85
CA SER A 8 32.61 27.81 -7.72
C SER A 8 33.71 26.91 -8.30
N SER A 9 33.49 25.59 -8.24
CA SER A 9 34.06 24.65 -9.20
C SER A 9 33.00 23.64 -9.66
N GLY A 10 32.40 23.95 -10.81
CA GLY A 10 31.90 22.99 -11.81
C GLY A 10 30.87 21.96 -11.39
N ASP A 11 29.62 22.39 -11.17
CA ASP A 11 28.46 21.50 -11.24
C ASP A 11 27.91 21.46 -12.67
N PRO A 12 27.72 20.28 -13.28
CA PRO A 12 26.98 20.20 -14.52
C PRO A 12 25.49 20.40 -14.24
N GLY A 13 24.85 21.28 -15.02
CA GLY A 13 23.42 21.56 -14.91
C GLY A 13 22.53 20.32 -15.11
N PRO A 14 21.23 20.42 -14.77
CA PRO A 14 20.28 19.29 -14.69
C PRO A 14 20.03 18.51 -15.99
N ALA A 15 20.62 18.91 -17.12
CA ALA A 15 20.53 18.22 -18.41
C ALA A 15 21.50 17.03 -18.56
N GLN A 16 22.46 16.81 -17.65
CA GLN A 16 23.49 15.76 -17.81
C GLN A 16 23.22 14.42 -17.07
N LEU A 17 22.09 14.29 -16.37
CA LEU A 17 21.75 13.05 -15.64
C LEU A 17 21.00 11.99 -16.46
N LEU A 18 20.48 12.34 -17.64
CA LEU A 18 19.71 11.42 -18.50
C LEU A 18 20.56 10.43 -19.31
N PRO A 19 21.73 10.79 -19.91
CA PRO A 19 22.49 9.85 -20.73
C PRO A 19 23.13 8.71 -19.93
N SER A 20 23.45 8.94 -18.65
CA SER A 20 24.07 7.92 -17.78
C SER A 20 23.10 6.85 -17.30
N ILE A 21 21.78 7.10 -17.38
CA ILE A 21 20.74 6.09 -17.13
C ILE A 21 20.57 5.18 -18.35
N LEU A 22 20.70 5.72 -19.57
CA LEU A 22 20.44 4.99 -20.81
C LEU A 22 21.59 4.05 -21.22
N HIS A 23 22.86 4.43 -20.97
CA HIS A 23 24.01 3.66 -21.46
C HIS A 23 24.30 2.36 -20.67
N SER A 24 23.68 2.15 -19.51
CA SER A 24 23.87 0.92 -18.72
C SER A 24 22.82 -0.18 -18.96
N PHE A 25 21.81 0.05 -19.81
CA PHE A 25 20.80 -0.96 -20.13
C PHE A 25 21.22 -1.95 -21.23
N GLU A 26 22.23 -1.65 -22.05
CA GLU A 26 22.66 -2.51 -23.17
C GLU A 26 23.73 -3.55 -22.81
N SER A 27 24.36 -3.48 -21.63
CA SER A 27 25.60 -4.24 -21.33
C SER A 27 25.41 -5.57 -20.56
N THR A 28 24.19 -6.09 -20.36
CA THR A 28 23.99 -7.34 -19.59
C THR A 28 23.25 -8.44 -20.36
N TYR A 29 23.43 -8.48 -21.68
CA TYR A 29 23.03 -9.62 -22.50
C TYR A 29 24.28 -10.30 -23.06
N TRP A 30 24.64 -11.45 -22.52
CA TRP A 30 25.08 -12.67 -23.23
C TRP A 30 25.49 -13.72 -22.19
N ASN A 31 25.09 -14.97 -22.46
CA ASN A 31 25.40 -16.22 -21.75
C ASN A 31 24.49 -16.60 -20.57
N CYS A 32 23.43 -17.35 -20.89
CA CYS A 32 23.12 -18.57 -20.13
C CYS A 32 22.53 -19.63 -21.06
N HIS A 33 23.24 -20.76 -21.17
CA HIS A 33 22.91 -21.93 -21.96
C HIS A 33 21.60 -22.59 -21.48
N CYS A 34 20.70 -22.87 -22.42
CA CYS A 34 19.56 -23.75 -22.24
C CYS A 34 20.01 -25.22 -22.23
N LEU A 35 19.77 -25.93 -21.12
CA LEU A 35 19.70 -27.39 -21.10
C LEU A 35 18.23 -27.80 -21.13
N SER A 36 17.76 -28.18 -22.32
CA SER A 36 16.47 -28.83 -22.54
C SER A 36 16.69 -30.28 -22.92
N ARG A 37 15.91 -31.23 -22.36
CA ARG A 37 15.05 -32.19 -23.10
C ARG A 37 14.69 -33.41 -22.26
N GLY A 38 13.42 -33.82 -22.34
CA GLY A 38 13.05 -35.21 -22.08
C GLY A 38 11.57 -35.51 -21.82
N LEU A 39 10.62 -35.16 -22.69
CA LEU A 39 9.32 -35.86 -22.79
C LEU A 39 8.84 -35.97 -24.27
N PRO A 40 8.24 -37.10 -24.68
CA PRO A 40 8.01 -37.44 -26.10
C PRO A 40 6.68 -36.89 -26.69
N PRO A 41 6.55 -36.83 -28.03
CA PRO A 41 5.48 -36.09 -28.71
C PRO A 41 4.19 -36.90 -28.95
N TRP A 42 3.08 -36.18 -28.90
CA TRP A 42 1.73 -36.62 -29.28
C TRP A 42 1.59 -36.74 -30.81
N THR A 43 1.08 -37.88 -31.27
CA THR A 43 0.70 -38.17 -32.66
C THR A 43 -0.69 -37.60 -32.99
N LYS A 44 -0.77 -36.88 -34.12
CA LYS A 44 -2.02 -36.49 -34.80
C LYS A 44 -2.63 -37.72 -35.49
N LEU A 45 -3.95 -37.89 -35.43
CA LEU A 45 -4.69 -38.64 -36.45
C LEU A 45 -6.01 -37.94 -36.81
N THR A 46 -6.31 -37.99 -38.11
CA THR A 46 -7.34 -37.24 -38.84
C THR A 46 -8.67 -38.01 -39.01
N ARG A 47 -9.71 -37.23 -39.34
CA ARG A 47 -11.09 -37.57 -39.77
C ARG A 47 -11.30 -38.89 -40.54
N GLY A 48 -12.47 -39.52 -40.28
CA GLY A 48 -13.42 -39.83 -41.36
C GLY A 48 -14.13 -41.20 -41.36
N LYS A 49 -15.47 -41.11 -41.38
CA LYS A 49 -16.48 -41.96 -42.05
C LYS A 49 -17.18 -43.12 -41.31
N THR A 50 -18.48 -43.12 -41.61
CA THR A 50 -19.67 -43.89 -41.28
C THR A 50 -19.76 -45.26 -41.94
N THR A 51 -20.40 -46.24 -41.27
CA THR A 51 -21.38 -47.22 -41.81
C THR A 51 -21.98 -48.05 -40.63
N GLU A 52 -23.28 -47.91 -40.37
CA GLU A 52 -24.39 -48.89 -40.58
C GLU A 52 -24.48 -50.10 -39.62
N ILE A 53 -25.49 -50.09 -38.74
CA ILE A 53 -26.73 -50.91 -38.70
C ILE A 53 -26.56 -52.23 -37.94
N THR A 54 -27.22 -52.34 -36.78
CA THR A 54 -28.12 -53.48 -36.52
C THR A 54 -29.26 -53.09 -35.59
N MET A 55 -30.45 -53.46 -36.02
CA MET A 55 -31.77 -53.21 -35.45
C MET A 55 -31.99 -54.09 -34.20
N PHE A 56 -32.41 -53.49 -33.09
CA PHE A 56 -33.20 -54.20 -32.06
C PHE A 56 -34.30 -53.27 -31.56
N ARG A 57 -35.56 -53.63 -31.85
CA ARG A 57 -36.76 -53.01 -31.28
C ARG A 57 -36.86 -53.39 -29.80
N PRO A 58 -37.32 -52.47 -28.95
CA PRO A 58 -38.31 -52.88 -27.96
C PRO A 58 -39.55 -51.99 -27.94
N LEU A 59 -40.57 -52.60 -27.34
CA LEU A 59 -41.97 -52.24 -27.31
C LEU A 59 -42.26 -50.81 -26.87
N THR A 60 -43.22 -50.21 -27.55
CA THR A 60 -43.92 -49.00 -27.15
C THR A 60 -44.82 -49.27 -25.93
N TRP A 61 -44.51 -48.66 -24.80
CA TRP A 61 -45.46 -48.43 -23.71
C TRP A 61 -45.70 -46.94 -23.58
N GLY A 62 -46.94 -46.52 -23.84
CA GLY A 62 -47.36 -45.13 -23.84
C GLY A 62 -47.34 -44.54 -22.44
N TRP A 63 -46.59 -43.45 -22.28
CA TRP A 63 -46.73 -42.54 -21.14
C TRP A 63 -47.16 -41.17 -21.65
N LYS A 64 -48.25 -40.70 -21.05
CA LYS A 64 -48.94 -39.45 -21.34
C LYS A 64 -47.97 -38.27 -21.23
N SER A 65 -48.14 -37.32 -22.15
CA SER A 65 -47.44 -36.05 -22.20
C SER A 65 -47.56 -35.27 -20.89
N PHE A 66 -46.49 -35.25 -20.10
CA PHE A 66 -46.30 -34.26 -19.04
C PHE A 66 -45.49 -33.10 -19.65
N ARG A 67 -46.17 -32.02 -20.05
CA ARG A 67 -45.49 -30.76 -20.37
C ARG A 67 -45.29 -30.01 -19.05
N PRO A 68 -44.06 -29.83 -18.54
CA PRO A 68 -43.87 -28.91 -17.44
C PRO A 68 -44.11 -27.50 -17.99
N ARG A 69 -45.15 -26.85 -17.46
CA ARG A 69 -45.40 -25.42 -17.66
C ARG A 69 -44.21 -24.71 -17.02
N ALA A 70 -43.30 -24.18 -17.84
CA ALA A 70 -42.21 -23.35 -17.36
C ALA A 70 -42.82 -22.05 -16.80
N THR A 71 -43.11 -22.06 -15.50
CA THR A 71 -43.41 -20.84 -14.76
C THR A 71 -42.11 -20.05 -14.74
N LEU A 72 -42.02 -19.02 -15.58
CA LEU A 72 -41.02 -17.97 -15.47
C LEU A 72 -41.22 -17.30 -14.11
N LEU A 73 -40.56 -17.84 -13.09
CA LEU A 73 -40.30 -17.12 -11.86
C LEU A 73 -39.37 -15.97 -12.24
N SER A 74 -39.98 -14.84 -12.55
CA SER A 74 -39.33 -13.53 -12.49
C SER A 74 -38.82 -13.38 -11.06
N MET A 75 -37.58 -13.80 -10.82
CA MET A 75 -36.78 -13.32 -9.72
C MET A 75 -36.64 -11.81 -9.92
N ARG A 76 -37.60 -11.05 -9.38
CA ARG A 76 -37.29 -9.71 -8.95
C ARG A 76 -36.25 -9.88 -7.85
N SER A 77 -34.98 -9.79 -8.23
CA SER A 77 -33.97 -9.32 -7.31
C SER A 77 -34.56 -8.04 -6.73
N THR A 78 -35.04 -8.12 -5.50
CA THR A 78 -35.12 -6.94 -4.67
C THR A 78 -33.67 -6.49 -4.60
N SER A 79 -33.31 -5.55 -5.45
CA SER A 79 -32.21 -4.65 -5.15
C SER A 79 -32.65 -3.99 -3.85
N SER A 80 -32.32 -4.61 -2.72
CA SER A 80 -32.09 -3.86 -1.51
C SER A 80 -31.15 -2.78 -1.97
N VAL A 81 -31.67 -1.56 -2.06
CA VAL A 81 -30.85 -0.36 -2.18
C VAL A 81 -29.65 -0.63 -1.30
N ALA A 82 -28.46 -0.70 -1.91
CA ALA A 82 -27.23 -0.78 -1.17
C ALA A 82 -27.16 0.53 -0.38
N ASN A 83 -27.86 0.58 0.76
CA ASN A 83 -27.41 1.34 1.90
C ASN A 83 -26.03 0.73 2.15
N SER A 84 -25.02 1.34 1.55
CA SER A 84 -23.64 1.03 1.83
C SER A 84 -23.47 1.23 3.33
N SER A 85 -23.64 0.15 4.09
CA SER A 85 -23.31 0.12 5.50
C SER A 85 -21.84 0.51 5.55
N LEU A 86 -21.59 1.74 6.00
CA LEU A 86 -20.25 2.29 6.16
C LEU A 86 -19.40 1.22 6.89
N LYS A 87 -18.33 0.75 6.25
CA LYS A 87 -17.62 -0.47 6.65
C LYS A 87 -16.93 -0.34 8.02
N LEU A 88 -16.67 0.90 8.44
CA LEU A 88 -15.87 1.24 9.61
C LEU A 88 -16.64 2.10 10.63
N ILE A 89 -17.98 2.02 10.65
CA ILE A 89 -18.82 2.68 11.66
C ILE A 89 -18.31 2.34 13.07
N ASN A 90 -18.23 3.36 13.93
CA ASN A 90 -17.82 3.24 15.33
C ASN A 90 -16.39 2.69 15.52
N LYS A 91 -15.54 2.79 14.49
CA LYS A 91 -14.12 2.42 14.58
C LYS A 91 -13.24 3.64 14.79
N VAL A 92 -12.15 3.48 15.54
CA VAL A 92 -11.13 4.52 15.71
C VAL A 92 -9.87 4.15 14.96
N ALA A 93 -9.41 5.06 14.10
CA ALA A 93 -8.15 4.92 13.39
C ALA A 93 -7.15 6.01 13.80
N VAL A 94 -5.92 5.63 14.08
CA VAL A 94 -4.78 6.54 14.23
C VAL A 94 -3.93 6.47 12.98
N VAL A 95 -3.76 7.59 12.29
CA VAL A 95 -2.93 7.67 11.07
C VAL A 95 -1.81 8.66 11.30
N THR A 96 -0.55 8.22 11.29
CA THR A 96 0.61 9.12 11.44
C THR A 96 1.13 9.60 10.09
N GLY A 97 1.63 10.83 10.04
CA GLY A 97 2.11 11.43 8.79
C GLY A 97 0.97 11.67 7.80
N SER A 98 -0.18 12.13 8.31
CA SER A 98 -1.47 12.12 7.61
C SER A 98 -2.01 13.49 7.22
N THR A 99 -1.16 14.52 7.21
CA THR A 99 -1.56 15.88 6.81
C THR A 99 -1.33 16.17 5.33
N ASN A 100 -0.72 15.25 4.58
CA ASN A 100 -0.58 15.31 3.13
C ASN A 100 -0.37 13.90 2.52
N GLY A 101 -0.41 13.80 1.20
CA GLY A 101 -0.03 12.61 0.43
C GLY A 101 -0.83 11.36 0.77
N ILE A 102 -0.13 10.22 0.81
CA ILE A 102 -0.73 8.89 1.08
C ILE A 102 -1.46 8.89 2.43
N GLY A 103 -0.85 9.44 3.49
CA GLY A 103 -1.43 9.42 4.82
C GLY A 103 -2.73 10.23 4.91
N PHE A 104 -2.80 11.39 4.24
CA PHE A 104 -4.02 12.19 4.17
C PHE A 104 -5.13 11.48 3.40
N SER A 105 -4.81 10.89 2.25
CA SER A 105 -5.79 10.15 1.44
C SER A 105 -6.34 8.92 2.18
N ILE A 106 -5.48 8.20 2.93
CA ILE A 106 -5.90 7.13 3.84
C ILE A 106 -6.83 7.66 4.93
N ALA A 107 -6.45 8.73 5.63
CA ALA A 107 -7.27 9.29 6.71
C ALA A 107 -8.66 9.70 6.20
N ARG A 108 -8.70 10.40 5.07
CA ARG A 108 -9.94 10.80 4.39
C ARG A 108 -10.80 9.59 4.04
N ARG A 109 -10.22 8.55 3.43
CA ARG A 109 -10.93 7.34 3.03
C ARG A 109 -11.51 6.56 4.22
N LEU A 110 -10.73 6.38 5.30
CA LEU A 110 -11.22 5.70 6.50
C LEU A 110 -12.37 6.46 7.15
N ALA A 111 -12.29 7.80 7.19
CA ALA A 111 -13.37 8.64 7.72
C ALA A 111 -14.62 8.62 6.82
N GLN A 112 -14.45 8.59 5.50
CA GLN A 112 -15.54 8.40 4.53
C GLN A 112 -16.24 7.05 4.69
N GLU A 113 -15.55 6.03 5.20
CA GLU A 113 -16.14 4.72 5.54
C GLU A 113 -16.66 4.64 6.98
N GLY A 114 -16.74 5.77 7.69
CA GLY A 114 -17.41 5.90 8.98
C GLY A 114 -16.52 5.80 10.23
N ALA A 115 -15.19 5.69 10.07
CA ALA A 115 -14.27 5.71 11.20
C ALA A 115 -14.12 7.12 11.78
N HIS A 116 -13.89 7.21 13.08
CA HIS A 116 -13.30 8.40 13.69
C HIS A 116 -11.79 8.36 13.53
N VAL A 117 -11.20 9.35 12.84
CA VAL A 117 -9.78 9.31 12.48
C VAL A 117 -8.98 10.38 13.23
N ILE A 118 -7.96 9.93 13.96
CA ILE A 118 -6.96 10.77 14.60
C ILE A 118 -5.81 10.97 13.61
N ILE A 119 -5.72 12.18 13.06
CA ILE A 119 -4.63 12.56 12.17
C ILE A 119 -3.49 13.19 12.97
N SER A 120 -2.26 12.97 12.51
CA SER A 120 -1.09 13.58 13.16
C SER A 120 0.05 13.87 12.19
N SER A 121 0.76 14.95 12.49
CA SER A 121 2.03 15.31 11.87
C SER A 121 2.86 16.20 12.79
N ARG A 122 4.06 16.59 12.35
CA ARG A 122 5.02 17.33 13.17
C ARG A 122 4.75 18.83 13.31
N LYS A 123 3.89 19.40 12.46
CA LYS A 123 3.65 20.85 12.39
C LYS A 123 2.18 21.14 12.67
N GLN A 124 1.92 22.02 13.64
CA GLN A 124 0.56 22.42 14.05
C GLN A 124 -0.26 22.92 12.86
N GLN A 125 0.27 23.88 12.11
CA GLN A 125 -0.40 24.45 10.93
C GLN A 125 -0.87 23.38 9.93
N ASN A 126 -0.05 22.35 9.66
CA ASN A 126 -0.42 21.27 8.75
C ASN A 126 -1.53 20.39 9.33
N VAL A 127 -1.52 20.17 10.65
CA VAL A 127 -2.58 19.41 11.35
C VAL A 127 -3.88 20.19 11.27
N ASP A 128 -3.87 21.48 11.60
CA ASP A 128 -5.06 22.33 11.61
C ASP A 128 -5.71 22.39 10.22
N GLN A 129 -4.90 22.63 9.18
CA GLN A 129 -5.39 22.68 7.81
C GLN A 129 -6.01 21.35 7.35
N ALA A 130 -5.40 20.22 7.72
CA ALA A 130 -5.91 18.90 7.36
C ALA A 130 -7.20 18.57 8.11
N VAL A 131 -7.29 18.89 9.40
CA VAL A 131 -8.51 18.73 10.21
C VAL A 131 -9.64 19.56 9.61
N ASP A 132 -9.41 20.85 9.40
CA ASP A 132 -10.42 21.77 8.87
C ASP A 132 -10.94 21.31 7.49
N THR A 133 -10.03 20.87 6.62
CA THR A 133 -10.41 20.32 5.30
C THR A 133 -11.33 19.11 5.42
N LEU A 134 -10.97 18.13 6.25
CA LEU A 134 -11.74 16.89 6.42
C LEU A 134 -13.06 17.13 7.16
N GLN A 135 -13.08 18.03 8.15
CA GLN A 135 -14.31 18.40 8.87
C GLN A 135 -15.29 19.15 7.98
N ARG A 136 -14.82 20.02 7.08
CA ARG A 136 -15.66 20.69 6.07
C ARG A 136 -16.32 19.71 5.09
N GLU A 137 -15.77 18.51 4.94
CA GLU A 137 -16.39 17.42 4.18
C GLU A 137 -17.40 16.59 5.00
N GLY A 138 -17.64 16.96 6.26
CA GLY A 138 -18.53 16.24 7.18
C GLY A 138 -17.90 14.98 7.78
N LEU A 139 -16.57 14.84 7.72
CA LEU A 139 -15.87 13.65 8.21
C LEU A 139 -15.51 13.75 9.70
N SER A 140 -15.60 12.62 10.39
CA SER A 140 -15.30 12.51 11.82
C SER A 140 -13.79 12.42 12.05
N VAL A 141 -13.14 13.56 12.31
CA VAL A 141 -11.68 13.61 12.52
C VAL A 141 -11.28 14.51 13.69
N ALA A 142 -10.17 14.17 14.33
CA ALA A 142 -9.45 15.01 15.28
C ALA A 142 -7.96 15.03 14.92
N GLY A 143 -7.26 16.10 15.28
CA GLY A 143 -5.84 16.28 14.96
C GLY A 143 -4.99 16.48 16.20
N THR A 144 -3.75 15.97 16.16
CA THR A 144 -2.75 16.27 17.19
C THR A 144 -1.35 16.35 16.59
N VAL A 145 -0.52 17.23 17.14
CA VAL A 145 0.89 17.32 16.76
C VAL A 145 1.62 16.12 17.33
N CYS A 146 2.30 15.38 16.46
CA CYS A 146 3.14 14.28 16.86
C CYS A 146 4.37 14.15 15.95
N HIS A 147 5.54 14.45 16.50
CA HIS A 147 6.80 13.94 15.98
C HIS A 147 6.98 12.50 16.45
N VAL A 148 6.69 11.54 15.57
CA VAL A 148 6.78 10.09 15.88
C VAL A 148 8.13 9.64 16.45
N GLY A 149 9.24 10.33 16.18
CA GLY A 149 10.54 10.06 16.82
C GLY A 149 10.71 10.57 18.27
N LYS A 150 9.72 11.24 18.88
CA LYS A 150 9.73 11.73 20.27
C LYS A 150 8.72 10.94 21.10
N ALA A 151 9.08 10.54 22.31
CA ALA A 151 8.25 9.66 23.13
C ALA A 151 7.02 10.40 23.69
N GLU A 152 7.22 11.65 24.11
CA GLU A 152 6.21 12.51 24.72
C GLU A 152 5.09 12.83 23.71
N ASP A 153 5.47 13.13 22.46
CA ASP A 153 4.55 13.33 21.34
C ASP A 153 3.71 12.06 21.05
N GLN A 154 4.34 10.88 21.10
CA GLN A 154 3.60 9.61 20.94
C GLN A 154 2.59 9.39 22.07
N GLU A 155 2.95 9.73 23.31
CA GLU A 155 2.06 9.61 24.46
C GLU A 155 0.87 10.56 24.35
N GLN A 156 1.09 11.80 23.90
CA GLN A 156 0.01 12.74 23.60
C GLN A 156 -0.90 12.25 22.47
N LEU A 157 -0.33 11.63 21.43
CA LEU A 157 -1.10 11.03 20.35
C LEU A 157 -2.01 9.90 20.87
N VAL A 158 -1.47 9.01 21.70
CA VAL A 158 -2.24 7.93 22.33
C VAL A 158 -3.34 8.50 23.21
N ALA A 159 -3.03 9.45 24.09
CA ALA A 159 -4.01 10.10 24.95
C ALA A 159 -5.13 10.77 24.16
N THR A 160 -4.80 11.39 23.01
CA THR A 160 -5.80 11.98 22.11
C THR A 160 -6.71 10.91 21.54
N ALA A 161 -6.16 9.80 21.04
CA ALA A 161 -6.96 8.71 20.47
C ALA A 161 -7.93 8.08 21.47
N LEU A 162 -7.50 7.94 22.73
CA LEU A 162 -8.32 7.31 23.78
C LEU A 162 -9.52 8.15 24.21
N LYS A 163 -9.55 9.46 23.92
CA LYS A 163 -10.70 10.32 24.21
C LYS A 163 -11.94 9.96 23.39
N HIS A 164 -11.77 9.30 22.23
CA HIS A 164 -12.82 9.26 21.23
C HIS A 164 -13.64 7.96 21.19
N CYS A 165 -13.11 6.75 21.47
CA CYS A 165 -13.96 5.53 21.60
C CYS A 165 -13.39 4.37 22.47
N GLY A 166 -12.78 4.64 23.64
CA GLY A 166 -12.42 3.59 24.61
C GLY A 166 -11.41 2.53 24.11
N GLY A 167 -10.79 2.75 22.95
CA GLY A 167 -9.83 1.86 22.30
C GLY A 167 -9.48 2.34 20.88
N VAL A 168 -8.50 1.69 20.26
CA VAL A 168 -8.04 1.96 18.90
C VAL A 168 -8.23 0.71 18.05
N ASP A 169 -8.96 0.82 16.94
CA ASP A 169 -9.21 -0.29 16.03
C ASP A 169 -8.13 -0.34 14.94
N PHE A 170 -7.56 0.79 14.52
CA PHE A 170 -6.56 0.82 13.45
C PHE A 170 -5.39 1.72 13.77
N LEU A 171 -4.16 1.24 13.55
CA LEU A 171 -2.95 2.06 13.50
C LEU A 171 -2.38 2.02 12.08
N VAL A 172 -2.21 3.18 11.44
CA VAL A 172 -1.56 3.29 10.13
C VAL A 172 -0.32 4.17 10.23
N CYS A 173 0.85 3.57 10.04
CA CYS A 173 2.14 4.23 10.14
C CYS A 173 2.64 4.68 8.76
N THR A 174 2.36 5.94 8.39
CA THR A 174 2.81 6.54 7.12
C THR A 174 3.99 7.49 7.28
N ALA A 175 4.23 8.00 8.49
CA ALA A 175 5.31 8.93 8.77
C ALA A 175 6.68 8.36 8.35
N GLY A 176 7.47 9.17 7.65
CA GLY A 176 8.83 8.83 7.25
C GLY A 176 9.67 10.05 6.92
N VAL A 177 10.99 9.91 7.00
CA VAL A 177 11.96 10.96 6.67
C VAL A 177 13.09 10.40 5.82
N ASN A 178 13.64 11.28 4.98
CA ASN A 178 14.88 11.06 4.26
C ASN A 178 15.63 12.41 4.16
N PRO A 179 16.56 12.71 5.07
CA PRO A 179 17.28 13.98 5.07
C PRO A 179 18.48 14.03 4.11
N PHE A 180 18.82 12.93 3.43
CA PHE A 180 20.01 12.82 2.60
C PHE A 180 19.72 12.17 1.24
N VAL A 181 20.31 12.72 0.18
CA VAL A 181 20.31 12.14 -1.17
C VAL A 181 21.77 12.03 -1.60
N GLY A 182 22.29 10.82 -1.75
CA GLY A 182 23.69 10.58 -2.09
C GLY A 182 24.11 9.12 -1.99
N SER A 183 25.42 8.86 -2.11
CA SER A 183 25.95 7.50 -1.93
C SER A 183 25.59 6.96 -0.55
N THR A 184 25.14 5.70 -0.49
CA THR A 184 24.85 5.01 0.78
C THR A 184 26.04 5.08 1.74
N LEU A 185 27.25 4.89 1.22
CA LEU A 185 28.50 4.92 2.00
C LEU A 185 28.96 6.34 2.34
N GLY A 186 28.38 7.37 1.70
CA GLY A 186 28.62 8.78 2.02
C GLY A 186 27.66 9.33 3.08
N SER A 187 26.66 8.56 3.51
CA SER A 187 25.75 8.95 4.59
C SER A 187 26.45 8.87 5.93
N ASN A 188 26.39 9.94 6.72
CA ASN A 188 26.93 9.93 8.08
C ASN A 188 26.00 9.21 9.08
N GLU A 189 26.52 8.91 10.26
CA GLU A 189 25.82 8.21 11.35
C GLU A 189 24.53 8.92 11.78
N GLN A 190 24.55 10.25 11.91
CA GLN A 190 23.37 11.03 12.33
C GLN A 190 22.19 10.88 11.36
N VAL A 191 22.47 10.79 10.05
CA VAL A 191 21.46 10.51 9.03
C VAL A 191 20.88 9.10 9.20
N TRP A 192 21.75 8.10 9.40
CA TRP A 192 21.33 6.72 9.66
C TRP A 192 20.43 6.62 10.89
N ASP A 193 20.87 7.19 12.01
CA ASP A 193 20.13 7.22 13.27
C ASP A 193 18.77 7.89 13.10
N LYS A 194 18.74 9.03 12.43
CA LYS A 194 17.48 9.75 12.19
C LYS A 194 16.50 8.93 11.35
N ILE A 195 16.99 8.31 10.28
CA ILE A 195 16.18 7.47 9.38
C ILE A 195 15.65 6.26 10.13
N LEU A 196 16.49 5.47 10.79
CA LEU A 196 16.08 4.25 11.49
C LEU A 196 15.18 4.55 12.70
N SER A 197 15.49 5.61 13.45
CA SER A 197 14.70 6.04 14.60
C SER A 197 13.26 6.42 14.20
N VAL A 198 13.10 7.13 13.08
CA VAL A 198 11.77 7.60 12.63
C VAL A 198 11.05 6.56 11.79
N ASN A 199 11.73 5.90 10.85
CA ASN A 199 11.05 5.05 9.86
C ASN A 199 10.81 3.63 10.37
N VAL A 200 11.59 3.14 11.35
CA VAL A 200 11.54 1.74 11.82
C VAL A 200 11.20 1.67 13.31
N LYS A 201 11.99 2.34 14.17
CA LYS A 201 11.81 2.27 15.63
C LYS A 201 10.49 2.90 16.06
N ALA A 202 10.15 4.08 15.54
CA ALA A 202 8.95 4.80 15.95
C ALA A 202 7.63 4.03 15.69
N PRO A 203 7.38 3.39 14.52
CA PRO A 203 6.22 2.53 14.33
C PRO A 203 6.09 1.41 15.38
N ALA A 204 7.18 0.72 15.70
CA ALA A 204 7.18 -0.36 16.70
C ALA A 204 6.87 0.19 18.11
N LEU A 205 7.48 1.31 18.49
CA LEU A 205 7.27 1.94 19.80
C LEU A 205 5.87 2.54 19.96
N LEU A 206 5.29 3.07 18.89
CA LEU A 206 3.93 3.57 18.88
C LEU A 206 2.92 2.42 19.00
N LEU A 207 3.12 1.34 18.23
CA LEU A 207 2.29 0.14 18.34
C LEU A 207 2.36 -0.45 19.75
N ARG A 208 3.55 -0.54 20.36
CA ARG A 208 3.71 -0.98 21.76
C ARG A 208 2.85 -0.16 22.73
N ARG A 209 2.78 1.15 22.56
CA ARG A 209 1.97 2.04 23.43
C ARG A 209 0.49 1.87 23.21
N LEU A 210 0.07 1.64 21.97
CA LEU A 210 -1.33 1.40 21.62
C LEU A 210 -1.79 -0.03 21.93
N LEU A 211 -0.85 -0.97 22.08
CA LEU A 211 -1.15 -2.40 22.22
C LEU A 211 -2.24 -2.70 23.27
N PRO A 212 -2.18 -2.18 24.52
CA PRO A 212 -3.22 -2.43 25.53
C PRO A 212 -4.61 -1.93 25.14
N HIS A 213 -4.69 -1.01 24.17
CA HIS A 213 -5.92 -0.39 23.69
C HIS A 213 -6.38 -0.95 22.34
N MET A 214 -5.63 -1.89 21.77
CA MET A 214 -5.92 -2.55 20.49
C MET A 214 -6.27 -4.04 20.65
N GLU A 215 -6.03 -4.64 21.82
CA GLU A 215 -6.27 -6.08 22.03
C GLU A 215 -7.71 -6.49 21.69
N ASN A 216 -7.85 -7.58 20.94
CA ASN A 216 -9.12 -8.12 20.45
C ASN A 216 -9.95 -7.22 19.53
N ARG A 217 -9.43 -6.06 19.12
CA ARG A 217 -10.12 -5.08 18.27
C ARG A 217 -9.31 -4.70 17.02
N GLY A 218 -7.99 -4.74 17.13
CA GLY A 218 -7.10 -3.91 16.34
C GLY A 218 -6.54 -4.53 15.06
N SER A 219 -6.17 -3.68 14.11
CA SER A 219 -5.21 -3.99 13.05
C SER A 219 -4.18 -2.87 12.93
N SER A 220 -2.94 -3.22 12.62
CA SER A 220 -1.84 -2.29 12.36
C SER A 220 -1.36 -2.42 10.91
N LEU A 221 -1.12 -1.29 10.25
CA LEU A 221 -0.61 -1.21 8.90
C LEU A 221 0.66 -0.37 8.86
N LEU A 222 1.72 -0.95 8.34
CA LEU A 222 3.00 -0.28 8.12
C LEU A 222 3.12 0.10 6.65
N ILE A 223 3.40 1.37 6.33
CA ILE A 223 3.60 1.78 4.94
C ILE A 223 5.09 1.66 4.61
N CYS A 224 5.44 0.58 3.90
CA CYS A 224 6.77 0.37 3.35
C CYS A 224 6.85 1.06 1.98
N PHE A 225 8.05 1.15 1.38
CA PHE A 225 8.21 1.63 0.01
C PHE A 225 9.20 0.68 -0.68
N PRO A 226 8.78 -0.11 -1.68
CA PRO A 226 9.60 -1.08 -2.39
C PRO A 226 10.52 -0.41 -3.42
N PHE A 227 10.13 0.76 -3.93
CA PHE A 227 10.93 1.44 -4.91
C PHE A 227 12.25 1.81 -4.25
N ARG A 228 13.35 1.35 -4.87
CA ARG A 228 14.72 1.64 -4.47
C ARG A 228 15.26 2.76 -5.35
N PRO A 229 14.86 4.03 -5.14
CA PRO A 229 15.48 5.14 -5.84
C PRO A 229 16.98 5.07 -5.63
N GLN A 230 17.72 5.31 -6.70
CA GLN A 230 19.17 5.45 -6.62
C GLN A 230 19.51 6.58 -5.65
N LYS A 231 20.65 6.45 -4.96
CA LYS A 231 21.16 7.44 -4.01
C LYS A 231 20.30 7.66 -2.75
N LEU A 232 19.41 6.72 -2.40
CA LEU A 232 18.62 6.74 -1.17
C LEU A 232 18.86 5.51 -0.27
N GLY A 233 20.11 5.03 -0.20
CA GLY A 233 20.45 3.74 0.41
C GLY A 233 19.95 3.54 1.84
N ALA A 234 20.23 4.47 2.76
CA ALA A 234 19.81 4.35 4.16
C ALA A 234 18.27 4.34 4.30
N TYR A 235 17.58 5.15 3.51
CA TYR A 235 16.12 5.16 3.45
C TYR A 235 15.57 3.84 2.91
N ASN A 236 16.15 3.31 1.83
CA ASN A 236 15.77 2.03 1.24
C ASN A 236 15.92 0.90 2.27
N VAL A 237 17.04 0.84 2.99
CA VAL A 237 17.25 -0.12 4.09
C VAL A 237 16.15 0.01 5.15
N SER A 238 15.81 1.23 5.56
CA SER A 238 14.75 1.45 6.55
C SER A 238 13.38 0.97 6.08
N LYS A 239 13.06 1.12 4.78
CA LYS A 239 11.78 0.66 4.22
C LYS A 239 11.75 -0.85 4.02
N THR A 240 12.87 -1.49 3.70
CA THR A 240 12.98 -2.96 3.70
C THR A 240 12.85 -3.53 5.11
N ALA A 241 13.40 -2.87 6.14
CA ALA A 241 13.29 -3.31 7.53
C ALA A 241 11.83 -3.42 8.01
N LEU A 242 10.93 -2.58 7.48
CA LEU A 242 9.50 -2.66 7.79
C LEU A 242 8.84 -3.95 7.29
N LEU A 243 9.35 -4.58 6.22
CA LEU A 243 8.85 -5.86 5.73
C LEU A 243 9.12 -6.98 6.75
N GLY A 244 10.33 -7.01 7.31
CA GLY A 244 10.71 -7.95 8.37
C GLY A 244 9.94 -7.67 9.67
N LEU A 245 9.87 -6.39 10.08
CA LEU A 245 9.12 -5.98 11.26
C LEU A 245 7.64 -6.41 11.18
N THR A 246 7.02 -6.30 10.01
CA THR A 246 5.65 -6.76 9.77
C THR A 246 5.49 -8.25 10.04
N LYS A 247 6.38 -9.08 9.48
CA LYS A 247 6.34 -10.54 9.67
C LYS A 247 6.55 -10.93 11.14
N THR A 248 7.50 -10.29 11.83
CA THR A 248 7.76 -10.52 13.26
C THR A 248 6.53 -10.16 14.10
N LEU A 249 6.01 -8.94 13.97
CA LEU A 249 4.90 -8.47 14.80
C LEU A 249 3.59 -9.22 14.51
N ALA A 250 3.36 -9.66 13.27
CA ALA A 250 2.17 -10.43 12.95
C ALA A 250 2.11 -11.75 13.73
N VAL A 251 3.24 -12.44 13.91
CA VAL A 251 3.31 -13.67 14.71
C VAL A 251 3.14 -13.37 16.20
N GLU A 252 3.83 -12.36 16.71
CA GLU A 252 3.77 -11.98 18.13
C GLU A 252 2.39 -11.49 18.57
N LEU A 253 1.65 -10.82 17.67
CA LEU A 253 0.37 -10.20 17.98
C LEU A 253 -0.84 -11.03 17.56
N ALA A 254 -0.65 -12.13 16.81
CA ALA A 254 -1.72 -13.06 16.46
C ALA A 254 -2.50 -13.61 17.67
N PRO A 255 -1.86 -14.04 18.78
CA PRO A 255 -2.59 -14.49 19.98
C PRO A 255 -3.47 -13.40 20.63
N LYS A 256 -3.21 -12.12 20.33
CA LYS A 256 -4.00 -10.97 20.80
C LYS A 256 -5.09 -10.55 19.81
N ASN A 257 -5.30 -11.35 18.76
CA ASN A 257 -6.21 -11.07 17.65
C ASN A 257 -5.96 -9.70 17.00
N ILE A 258 -4.67 -9.35 16.83
CA ILE A 258 -4.25 -8.13 16.13
C ILE A 258 -3.55 -8.53 14.83
N ARG A 259 -4.05 -7.97 13.72
CA ARG A 259 -3.46 -8.20 12.38
C ARG A 259 -2.43 -7.14 12.06
N VAL A 260 -1.27 -7.53 11.57
CA VAL A 260 -0.22 -6.59 11.15
C VAL A 260 0.13 -6.85 9.69
N ASN A 261 -0.05 -5.86 8.82
CA ASN A 261 0.32 -5.96 7.40
C ASN A 261 1.19 -4.78 7.00
N CYS A 262 1.89 -4.92 5.87
CA CYS A 262 2.57 -3.82 5.23
C CYS A 262 1.99 -3.53 3.85
N LEU A 263 1.74 -2.25 3.60
CA LEU A 263 1.44 -1.74 2.26
C LEU A 263 2.74 -1.43 1.54
N VAL A 264 2.86 -1.92 0.31
CA VAL A 264 4.06 -1.81 -0.51
C VAL A 264 3.71 -1.11 -1.84
N PRO A 265 3.56 0.22 -1.83
CA PRO A 265 3.11 0.99 -2.98
C PRO A 265 4.22 1.16 -4.03
N GLY A 266 3.84 1.26 -5.30
CA GLY A 266 4.77 1.68 -6.34
C GLY A 266 5.08 3.17 -6.26
N PHE A 267 5.45 3.75 -7.38
CA PHE A 267 5.64 5.19 -7.45
C PHE A 267 4.28 5.93 -7.37
N ILE A 268 4.09 6.70 -6.30
CA ILE A 268 2.87 7.47 -6.02
C ILE A 268 3.17 8.97 -6.10
N LYS A 269 2.38 9.70 -6.89
CA LYS A 269 2.49 11.15 -7.03
C LYS A 269 2.14 11.85 -5.72
N THR A 270 3.14 12.38 -5.04
CA THR A 270 3.04 13.17 -3.80
C THR A 270 4.10 14.27 -3.75
N ASP A 271 3.94 15.26 -2.88
CA ASP A 271 4.96 16.30 -2.64
C ASP A 271 6.28 15.73 -2.09
N PHE A 272 6.25 14.53 -1.50
CA PHE A 272 7.46 13.82 -1.08
C PHE A 272 8.26 13.32 -2.30
N SER A 273 7.58 13.01 -3.40
CA SER A 273 8.15 12.57 -4.67
C SER A 273 8.26 13.73 -5.67
N ARG A 274 9.11 14.72 -5.37
CA ARG A 274 9.40 15.86 -6.29
C ARG A 274 10.00 15.45 -7.65
N LEU A 275 10.38 14.18 -7.81
CA LEU A 275 10.77 13.60 -9.10
C LEU A 275 9.65 13.69 -10.16
N THR A 276 8.37 13.75 -9.74
CA THR A 276 7.24 13.98 -10.67
C THR A 276 7.20 15.39 -11.28
N GLU A 277 7.95 16.33 -10.74
CA GLU A 277 8.01 17.72 -11.23
C GLU A 277 9.07 17.88 -12.33
N VAL A 278 9.89 16.85 -12.57
CA VAL A 278 10.85 16.83 -13.68
C VAL A 278 10.08 16.69 -15.00
N PRO A 279 10.33 17.56 -16.01
CA PRO A 279 9.71 17.43 -17.32
C PRO A 279 9.89 16.02 -17.90
N ASP A 280 8.85 15.51 -18.56
CA ASP A 280 8.81 14.21 -19.24
C ASP A 280 9.03 12.97 -18.34
N PHE A 281 9.25 13.14 -17.03
CA PHE A 281 9.47 12.03 -16.09
C PHE A 281 8.35 11.00 -16.14
N GLU A 282 7.10 11.44 -16.18
CA GLU A 282 5.96 10.51 -16.22
C GLU A 282 5.92 9.74 -17.55
N GLU A 283 6.25 10.37 -18.68
CA GLU A 283 6.29 9.70 -19.98
C GLU A 283 7.45 8.71 -20.07
N ASP A 284 8.63 9.09 -19.60
CA ASP A 284 9.81 8.24 -19.56
C ASP A 284 9.57 7.04 -18.65
N TRP A 285 8.95 7.25 -17.49
CA TRP A 285 8.55 6.16 -16.60
C TRP A 285 7.53 5.22 -17.22
N LYS A 286 6.53 5.74 -17.92
CA LYS A 286 5.55 4.92 -18.66
C LYS A 286 6.25 4.08 -19.74
N LYS A 287 7.21 4.67 -20.47
CA LYS A 287 7.99 3.97 -21.51
C LYS A 287 8.89 2.88 -20.92
N ILE A 288 9.64 3.19 -19.86
CA ILE A 288 10.62 2.26 -19.24
C ILE A 288 9.91 1.07 -18.60
N PHE A 289 8.80 1.30 -17.88
CA PHE A 289 8.16 0.27 -17.08
C PHE A 289 6.87 -0.29 -17.69
N GLY A 290 6.48 0.17 -18.89
CA GLY A 290 5.22 -0.23 -19.53
C GLY A 290 3.98 0.13 -18.70
N MET A 291 4.09 1.07 -17.77
CA MET A 291 2.99 1.48 -16.90
C MET A 291 2.03 2.39 -17.65
N GLN A 292 0.72 2.27 -17.39
CA GLN A 292 -0.27 3.17 -17.98
C GLN A 292 -0.32 4.53 -17.29
N ARG A 293 -0.01 4.59 -15.99
CA ARG A 293 -0.02 5.80 -15.17
C ARG A 293 0.80 5.65 -13.90
N VAL A 294 1.24 6.78 -13.36
CA VAL A 294 1.74 6.88 -11.99
C VAL A 294 0.58 6.68 -11.00
N GLY A 295 0.86 6.07 -9.85
CA GLY A 295 -0.12 5.88 -8.79
C GLY A 295 -0.50 7.20 -8.12
N LYS A 296 -1.71 7.25 -7.56
CA LYS A 296 -2.21 8.38 -6.77
C LYS A 296 -2.39 7.94 -5.32
N PRO A 297 -2.36 8.87 -4.34
CA PRO A 297 -2.60 8.54 -2.93
C PRO A 297 -3.87 7.71 -2.70
N GLU A 298 -4.92 7.93 -3.51
CA GLU A 298 -6.21 7.25 -3.42
C GLU A 298 -6.11 5.76 -3.75
N ASP A 299 -5.15 5.36 -4.60
CA ASP A 299 -4.91 3.95 -4.93
C ASP A 299 -4.50 3.20 -3.65
N CYS A 300 -3.61 3.78 -2.84
CA CYS A 300 -3.21 3.26 -1.55
C CYS A 300 -4.36 3.25 -0.54
N ALA A 301 -5.13 4.34 -0.49
CA ALA A 301 -6.21 4.53 0.47
C ALA A 301 -7.29 3.44 0.35
N GLY A 302 -7.63 3.04 -0.89
CA GLY A 302 -8.61 1.98 -1.13
C GLY A 302 -8.19 0.62 -0.55
N LEU A 303 -6.93 0.22 -0.77
CA LEU A 303 -6.41 -1.03 -0.23
C LEU A 303 -6.29 -0.99 1.30
N VAL A 304 -5.86 0.13 1.87
CA VAL A 304 -5.81 0.30 3.34
C VAL A 304 -7.21 0.18 3.95
N SER A 305 -8.23 0.78 3.35
CA SER A 305 -9.60 0.65 3.82
C SER A 305 -10.09 -0.80 3.80
N PHE A 306 -9.79 -1.54 2.72
CA PHE A 306 -10.08 -2.98 2.64
C PHE A 306 -9.37 -3.76 3.76
N LEU A 307 -8.08 -3.49 3.99
CA LEU A 307 -7.29 -4.16 5.04
C LEU A 307 -7.76 -3.83 6.45
N CYS A 308 -8.39 -2.68 6.67
CA CYS A 308 -9.05 -2.33 7.93
C CYS A 308 -10.44 -2.97 8.07
N SER A 309 -11.06 -3.41 6.97
CA SER A 309 -12.42 -3.97 6.99
C SER A 309 -12.46 -5.45 7.45
N PRO A 310 -13.64 -5.96 7.84
CA PRO A 310 -13.85 -7.39 8.15
C PRO A 310 -13.51 -8.33 6.99
N ASP A 311 -13.58 -7.84 5.74
CA ASP A 311 -13.27 -8.61 4.53
C ASP A 311 -11.79 -9.08 4.51
N ALA A 312 -10.91 -8.40 5.24
CA ALA A 312 -9.49 -8.74 5.38
C ALA A 312 -9.15 -9.46 6.70
N SER A 313 -10.14 -10.02 7.38
CA SER A 313 -9.98 -10.67 8.71
C SER A 313 -8.98 -11.82 8.74
N TYR A 314 -8.70 -12.47 7.60
CA TYR A 314 -7.71 -13.54 7.49
C TYR A 314 -6.34 -13.08 6.96
N ILE A 315 -6.18 -11.79 6.65
CA ILE A 315 -4.94 -11.24 6.11
C ILE A 315 -4.12 -10.63 7.25
N THR A 316 -3.01 -11.29 7.59
CA THR A 316 -2.02 -10.81 8.55
C THR A 316 -0.62 -11.29 8.15
N GLY A 317 0.39 -10.49 8.47
CA GLY A 317 1.78 -10.73 8.12
C GLY A 317 2.12 -10.41 6.67
N GLU A 318 1.21 -9.91 5.85
CA GLU A 318 1.44 -9.79 4.40
C GLU A 318 2.06 -8.45 3.99
N ASN A 319 2.95 -8.54 3.00
CA ASN A 319 3.57 -7.40 2.33
C ASN A 319 2.88 -7.19 0.98
N ILE A 320 1.84 -6.37 0.96
CA ILE A 320 0.88 -6.31 -0.14
C ILE A 320 1.28 -5.21 -1.11
N VAL A 321 1.61 -5.61 -2.34
CA VAL A 321 2.10 -4.73 -3.39
C VAL A 321 0.96 -3.99 -4.07
N ILE A 322 1.08 -2.67 -4.18
CA ILE A 322 0.19 -1.82 -4.98
C ILE A 322 1.00 -0.90 -5.89
N ALA A 323 1.59 -1.50 -6.92
CA ALA A 323 2.63 -0.86 -7.72
C ALA A 323 2.31 -0.61 -9.19
N GLY A 324 1.11 -1.00 -9.66
CA GLY A 324 0.68 -0.70 -11.04
C GLY A 324 1.63 -1.20 -12.13
N PHE A 325 2.36 -2.30 -11.86
CA PHE A 325 3.41 -2.87 -12.72
C PHE A 325 4.78 -2.16 -12.70
N SER A 326 5.06 -1.24 -11.77
CA SER A 326 6.43 -0.79 -11.48
C SER A 326 7.29 -2.01 -11.12
N PRO A 327 8.49 -2.20 -11.72
CA PRO A 327 9.19 -3.47 -11.66
C PRO A 327 9.62 -3.82 -10.24
N HIS A 328 9.40 -5.10 -9.95
CA HIS A 328 10.02 -5.98 -8.95
C HIS A 328 10.44 -5.36 -7.60
N LEU A 329 9.65 -5.71 -6.57
CA LEU A 329 10.16 -5.98 -5.22
C LEU A 329 11.36 -6.94 -5.27
#